data_AF-A0A948QBY7-F1
#
_entry.id   AF-A0A948QBY7-F1
#
_cell.length_a   1.000
_cell.length_b   1.000
_cell.length_c   1.000
_cell.angle_alpha   90.00
_cell.angle_beta   90.00
_cell.angle_gamma   90.00
#
_symmetry.space_group_name_H-M   'P 1'
#
loop_
_entity.id
_entity.type
_entity.pdbx_description
1 polymer ?
#
loop_
_entity_poly.entity_id
_entity_poly.type
_entity_poly.pdbx_seq_one_letter_code
_entity_poly.pdbx_strand_id
1 'polypeptide(L)'
;MDIAIDLIKPSPYQPRLDFDLEDLRGSIMKDGIASPIVVRQIDTGYELIDGERRVKLAKELGYKTVPCQVIEADNERAMRLVWRLNVERKDYTPKEKAHHFRTCREREGMSLREIGRLFGYDHHGILMYLNVFKLPEEYQEAVWQGSIPIGNIRELEALLGSGEYAPQEVIDWLDQRLSQPELQKALKPTLAKYKEKQIEKAQEAVGEIAPEITLETPEDYEKAAQALKEEAKRRAEEVMTPEEKAAQEAEKRAKTEAQAAIRAQREEERKQQREEERRRLEERAMRKARAELAKDPDFIRQVIKEQQLSLDISVPRQAREEMPVVEGTVYTIGRIECDKCGKTYTIKCDGKRNWLE
;
A
#
# COMPACT_ATOMS: atom_id res chain seq x y z
N MET A 1 0.91 11.94 -25.61
CA MET A 1 0.36 11.00 -26.61
C MET A 1 -1.11 10.82 -26.31
N ASP A 2 -1.96 10.54 -27.31
CA ASP A 2 -3.37 10.23 -27.04
C ASP A 2 -3.56 8.75 -26.78
N ILE A 3 -4.24 8.41 -25.68
CA ILE A 3 -4.50 7.02 -25.27
C ILE A 3 -6.02 6.79 -25.24
N ALA A 4 -6.44 5.62 -25.71
CA ALA A 4 -7.84 5.20 -25.63
C ALA A 4 -8.27 5.12 -24.16
N ILE A 5 -9.37 5.79 -23.83
CA ILE A 5 -9.78 5.98 -22.43
C ILE A 5 -10.14 4.66 -21.74
N ASP A 6 -10.54 3.64 -22.51
CA ASP A 6 -10.86 2.29 -22.05
C ASP A 6 -9.62 1.49 -21.62
N LEU A 7 -8.43 1.89 -22.08
CA LEU A 7 -7.16 1.29 -21.67
C LEU A 7 -6.63 1.89 -20.35
N ILE A 8 -7.23 2.97 -19.86
CA ILE A 8 -6.81 3.66 -18.62
C ILE A 8 -7.63 3.10 -17.46
N LYS A 9 -6.95 2.37 -16.58
CA LYS A 9 -7.49 1.83 -15.35
C LYS A 9 -7.23 2.78 -14.17
N PRO A 10 -8.18 2.90 -13.22
CA PRO A 10 -7.94 3.66 -12.00
C PRO A 10 -6.80 3.04 -11.20
N SER A 11 -6.04 3.85 -10.47
CA SER A 11 -5.04 3.29 -9.56
C SER A 11 -5.72 2.63 -8.36
N PRO A 12 -5.30 1.42 -7.96
CA PRO A 12 -5.73 0.82 -6.70
C PRO A 12 -5.31 1.64 -5.47
N TYR A 13 -4.34 2.54 -5.62
CA TYR A 13 -3.84 3.40 -4.56
C TYR A 13 -4.59 4.75 -4.49
N GLN A 14 -5.50 5.02 -5.43
CA GLN A 14 -6.27 6.26 -5.45
C GLN A 14 -7.30 6.22 -4.31
N PRO A 15 -7.19 7.09 -3.29
CA PRO A 15 -8.09 6.99 -2.16
C PRO A 15 -9.31 7.90 -2.29
N ARG A 16 -9.36 8.81 -3.28
CA ARG A 16 -10.40 9.82 -3.43
C ARG A 16 -11.72 9.22 -3.90
N LEU A 17 -12.74 9.33 -3.04
CA LEU A 17 -14.05 8.69 -3.21
C LEU A 17 -15.12 9.62 -3.77
N ASP A 18 -15.01 10.94 -3.54
CA ASP A 18 -15.95 11.95 -4.03
C ASP A 18 -15.28 13.06 -4.83
N PHE A 19 -15.95 13.47 -5.91
CA PHE A 19 -15.50 14.51 -6.81
C PHE A 19 -16.65 15.44 -7.15
N ASP A 20 -16.53 16.72 -6.77
CA ASP A 20 -17.28 17.77 -7.43
C ASP A 20 -16.71 17.99 -8.84
N LEU A 21 -17.54 17.91 -9.87
CA LEU A 21 -17.15 17.96 -11.28
C LEU A 21 -17.69 19.18 -12.02
N GLU A 22 -18.52 20.02 -11.38
CA GLU A 22 -19.27 21.07 -12.08
C GLU A 22 -18.34 22.12 -12.70
N ASP A 23 -17.38 22.64 -11.92
CA ASP A 23 -16.40 23.63 -12.40
C ASP A 23 -15.50 23.08 -13.52
N LEU A 24 -15.14 21.79 -13.44
CA LEU A 24 -14.25 21.17 -14.42
C LEU A 24 -14.97 20.90 -15.75
N ARG A 25 -16.29 20.66 -15.71
CA ARG A 25 -17.11 20.41 -16.91
C ARG A 25 -17.08 21.58 -17.86
N GLY A 26 -17.29 22.80 -17.37
CA GLY A 26 -17.28 24.00 -18.20
C GLY A 26 -15.96 24.22 -18.94
N SER A 27 -14.83 24.01 -18.23
CA SER A 27 -13.50 24.14 -18.83
C SER A 27 -13.22 23.06 -19.88
N ILE A 28 -13.52 21.79 -19.60
CA ILE A 28 -13.28 20.69 -20.55
C ILE A 28 -14.15 20.81 -21.79
N MET A 29 -15.39 21.28 -21.66
CA MET A 29 -16.27 21.50 -22.82
C MET A 29 -15.79 22.64 -23.72
N LYS A 30 -15.17 23.68 -23.15
CA LYS A 30 -14.71 24.86 -23.90
C LYS A 30 -13.34 24.66 -24.55
N ASP A 31 -12.37 24.18 -23.77
CA ASP A 31 -10.96 24.19 -24.14
C ASP A 31 -10.36 22.77 -24.27
N GLY A 32 -11.17 21.74 -24.03
CA GLY A 32 -10.71 20.35 -24.00
C GLY A 32 -9.86 20.03 -22.76
N ILE A 33 -9.16 18.89 -22.79
CA ILE A 33 -8.25 18.49 -21.71
C ILE A 33 -6.90 19.19 -21.92
N ALA A 34 -6.74 20.39 -21.35
CA ALA A 34 -5.53 21.20 -21.52
C ALA A 34 -4.29 20.57 -20.85
N SER A 35 -4.45 20.05 -19.63
CA SER A 35 -3.37 19.36 -18.91
C SER A 35 -3.45 17.85 -19.16
N PRO A 36 -2.35 17.21 -19.62
CA PRO A 36 -2.36 15.77 -19.89
C PRO A 36 -2.56 14.96 -18.61
N ILE A 37 -3.17 13.78 -18.77
CA ILE A 37 -3.39 12.79 -17.72
C ILE A 37 -2.10 12.01 -17.51
N VAL A 38 -1.67 11.82 -16.27
CA VAL A 38 -0.43 11.09 -15.97
C VAL A 38 -0.78 9.63 -15.74
N VAL A 39 -0.14 8.73 -16.50
CA VAL A 39 -0.38 7.29 -16.39
C VAL A 39 0.96 6.53 -16.35
N ARG A 40 0.96 5.32 -15.83
CA ARG A 40 2.05 4.34 -16.01
C ARG A 40 1.60 3.18 -16.87
N GLN A 41 2.53 2.56 -17.57
CA GLN A 41 2.24 1.36 -18.36
C GLN A 41 2.20 0.12 -17.45
N ILE A 42 1.19 -0.73 -17.65
CA ILE A 42 1.02 -2.03 -16.99
C ILE A 42 0.68 -3.09 -18.05
N ASP A 43 0.66 -4.37 -17.68
CA ASP A 43 0.49 -5.48 -18.64
C ASP A 43 -0.81 -5.43 -19.42
N THR A 44 -1.85 -4.88 -18.80
CA THR A 44 -3.21 -4.86 -19.34
C THR A 44 -3.64 -3.47 -19.81
N GLY A 45 -2.68 -2.56 -20.04
CA GLY A 45 -2.94 -1.19 -20.51
C GLY A 45 -2.17 -0.14 -19.70
N TYR A 46 -2.91 0.81 -19.13
CA TYR A 46 -2.34 1.92 -18.38
C TYR A 46 -3.02 2.04 -17.01
N GLU A 47 -2.24 2.37 -15.99
CA GLU A 47 -2.74 2.73 -14.68
C GLU A 47 -2.63 4.24 -14.48
N LEU A 48 -3.72 4.85 -14.02
CA LEU A 48 -3.81 6.27 -13.76
C LEU A 48 -2.97 6.69 -12.54
N ILE A 49 -2.11 7.69 -12.68
CA ILE A 49 -1.33 8.27 -11.57
C ILE A 49 -1.91 9.62 -11.13
N ASP A 50 -2.32 10.45 -12.07
CA ASP A 50 -3.05 11.70 -11.80
C ASP A 50 -4.01 12.04 -12.95
N GLY A 51 -5.13 12.67 -12.60
CA GLY A 51 -6.16 13.09 -13.56
C GLY A 51 -7.47 12.34 -13.49
N GLU A 52 -7.79 11.65 -12.38
CA GLU A 52 -9.04 10.89 -12.19
C GLU A 52 -10.29 11.71 -12.55
N ARG A 53 -10.40 12.96 -12.06
CA ARG A 53 -11.52 13.87 -12.40
C ARG A 53 -11.65 14.12 -13.90
N ARG A 54 -10.51 14.30 -14.58
CA ARG A 54 -10.46 14.53 -16.04
C ARG A 54 -10.87 13.27 -16.80
N VAL A 55 -10.36 12.11 -16.40
CA VAL A 55 -10.73 10.81 -17.01
C VAL A 55 -12.22 10.54 -16.82
N LYS A 56 -12.74 10.70 -15.60
CA LYS A 56 -14.16 10.47 -15.29
C LYS A 56 -15.07 11.37 -16.13
N LEU A 57 -14.78 12.67 -16.16
CA LEU A 57 -15.56 13.63 -16.92
C LEU A 57 -15.43 13.43 -18.44
N ALA A 58 -14.24 13.06 -18.93
CA ALA A 58 -14.03 12.72 -20.34
C ALA A 58 -14.85 11.50 -20.76
N LYS A 59 -14.98 10.47 -19.89
CA LYS A 59 -15.90 9.33 -20.11
C LYS A 59 -17.35 9.79 -20.19
N GLU A 60 -17.79 10.63 -19.25
CA GLU A 60 -19.16 11.18 -19.24
C GLU A 60 -19.48 12.02 -20.49
N LEU A 61 -18.50 12.76 -21.00
CA LEU A 61 -18.61 13.57 -22.21
C LEU A 61 -18.39 12.75 -23.51
N GLY A 62 -18.14 11.45 -23.42
CA GLY A 62 -18.05 10.55 -24.57
C GLY A 62 -16.72 10.59 -25.34
N TYR A 63 -15.64 11.09 -24.73
CA TYR A 63 -14.30 11.11 -25.34
C TYR A 63 -13.82 9.67 -25.60
N LYS A 64 -13.23 9.44 -26.78
CA LYS A 64 -12.63 8.14 -27.15
C LYS A 64 -11.18 8.03 -26.71
N THR A 65 -10.45 9.13 -26.81
CA THR A 65 -9.05 9.24 -26.44
C THR A 65 -8.82 10.48 -25.60
N VAL A 66 -7.79 10.44 -24.77
CA VAL A 66 -7.40 11.57 -23.92
C VAL A 66 -5.88 11.77 -23.97
N PRO A 67 -5.40 13.03 -23.87
CA PRO A 67 -3.98 13.31 -23.88
C PRO A 67 -3.34 12.80 -22.59
N CYS A 68 -2.35 11.95 -22.73
CA CYS A 68 -1.63 11.33 -21.63
C CYS A 68 -0.11 11.57 -21.69
N GLN A 69 0.46 11.70 -20.49
CA GLN A 69 1.88 11.58 -20.22
C GLN A 69 2.12 10.22 -19.57
N VAL A 70 2.89 9.36 -20.25
CA VAL A 70 3.27 8.05 -19.71
C VAL A 70 4.56 8.22 -18.93
N ILE A 71 4.56 7.79 -17.67
CA ILE A 71 5.72 7.81 -16.80
C ILE A 71 6.15 6.38 -16.43
N GLU A 72 7.42 6.23 -16.12
CA GLU A 72 7.98 4.97 -15.61
C GLU A 72 7.90 4.98 -14.07
N ALA A 73 7.13 4.05 -13.52
CA ALA A 73 6.97 3.91 -12.07
C ALA A 73 6.66 2.45 -11.68
N ASP A 74 7.52 1.88 -10.83
CA ASP A 74 7.23 0.66 -10.08
C ASP A 74 6.04 0.85 -9.12
N ASN A 75 5.54 -0.23 -8.50
CA ASN A 75 4.37 -0.15 -7.60
C ASN A 75 4.59 0.84 -6.45
N GLU A 76 5.78 0.83 -5.85
CA GLU A 76 6.11 1.70 -4.72
C GLU A 76 6.17 3.18 -5.13
N ARG A 77 6.75 3.48 -6.29
CA ARG A 77 6.84 4.80 -6.90
C ARG A 77 5.48 5.27 -7.37
N ALA A 78 4.67 4.41 -7.98
CA ALA A 78 3.32 4.75 -8.41
C ALA A 78 2.47 5.16 -7.20
N MET A 79 2.48 4.36 -6.15
CA MET A 79 1.80 4.66 -4.89
C MET A 79 2.27 5.96 -4.25
N ARG A 80 3.59 6.20 -4.19
CA ARG A 80 4.16 7.48 -3.72
C ARG A 80 3.74 8.68 -4.56
N LEU A 81 3.71 8.53 -5.88
CA LEU A 81 3.33 9.60 -6.79
C LEU A 81 1.85 9.93 -6.65
N VAL A 82 0.99 8.91 -6.62
CA VAL A 82 -0.44 9.05 -6.33
C VAL A 82 -0.65 9.76 -4.99
N TRP A 83 0.06 9.33 -3.93
CA TRP A 83 0.01 10.00 -2.63
C TRP A 83 0.44 11.47 -2.72
N ARG A 84 1.63 11.74 -3.25
CA ARG A 84 2.23 13.07 -3.28
C ARG A 84 1.40 14.07 -4.09
N LEU A 85 0.95 13.69 -5.28
CA LEU A 85 0.20 14.58 -6.18
C LEU A 85 -1.16 15.00 -5.59
N ASN A 86 -1.71 14.21 -4.67
CA ASN A 86 -2.92 14.57 -3.91
C ASN A 86 -2.59 15.29 -2.59
N VAL A 87 -1.51 14.92 -1.87
CA VAL A 87 -1.06 15.64 -0.65
C VAL A 87 -0.68 17.09 -0.96
N GLU A 88 -0.02 17.35 -2.08
CA GLU A 88 0.37 18.71 -2.50
C GLU A 88 -0.85 19.63 -2.71
N ARG A 89 -2.04 19.07 -2.93
CA ARG A 89 -3.31 19.82 -2.99
C ARG A 89 -3.97 20.04 -1.62
N LYS A 90 -3.38 19.53 -0.53
CA LYS A 90 -3.96 19.46 0.83
C LYS A 90 -5.30 18.72 0.91
N ASP A 91 -5.58 17.87 -0.08
CA ASP A 91 -6.92 17.34 -0.32
C ASP A 91 -7.26 16.06 0.46
N TYR A 92 -6.29 15.40 1.12
CA TYR A 92 -6.61 14.13 1.78
C TYR A 92 -7.35 14.29 3.10
N THR A 93 -8.62 13.91 3.08
CA THR A 93 -9.47 13.67 4.24
C THR A 93 -8.94 12.51 5.09
N PRO A 94 -9.29 12.42 6.38
CA PRO A 94 -8.87 11.31 7.23
C PRO A 94 -9.27 9.93 6.68
N LYS A 95 -10.47 9.84 6.09
CA LYS A 95 -11.01 8.63 5.45
C LYS A 95 -10.12 8.15 4.30
N GLU A 96 -9.75 9.07 3.41
CA GLU A 96 -8.89 8.76 2.27
C GLU A 96 -7.51 8.28 2.70
N LYS A 97 -6.90 8.92 3.72
CA LYS A 97 -5.62 8.48 4.28
C LYS A 97 -5.72 7.06 4.85
N ALA A 98 -6.78 6.79 5.62
CA ALA A 98 -6.99 5.47 6.21
C ALA A 98 -7.14 4.38 5.15
N HIS A 99 -7.94 4.62 4.11
CA HIS A 99 -8.07 3.69 2.98
C HIS A 99 -6.75 3.49 2.25
N HIS A 100 -5.98 4.56 2.00
CA HIS A 100 -4.67 4.44 1.36
C HIS A 100 -3.72 3.55 2.17
N PHE A 101 -3.60 3.78 3.48
CA PHE A 101 -2.76 2.96 4.36
C PHE A 101 -3.24 1.51 4.42
N ARG A 102 -4.56 1.28 4.40
CA ARG A 102 -5.16 -0.05 4.35
C ARG A 102 -4.78 -0.78 3.05
N THR A 103 -4.85 -0.09 1.91
CA THR A 103 -4.41 -0.66 0.62
C THR A 103 -2.93 -1.04 0.68
N CYS A 104 -2.07 -0.20 1.26
CA CYS A 104 -0.64 -0.51 1.42
C CYS A 104 -0.41 -1.77 2.29
N ARG A 105 -1.24 -1.96 3.33
CA ARG A 105 -1.22 -3.14 4.20
C ARG A 105 -1.70 -4.40 3.50
N GLU A 106 -2.84 -4.31 2.80
CA GLU A 106 -3.57 -5.47 2.30
C GLU A 106 -3.06 -5.95 0.94
N ARG A 107 -2.74 -5.01 0.03
CA ARG A 107 -2.24 -5.34 -1.32
C ARG A 107 -0.74 -5.52 -1.34
N GLU A 108 -0.02 -4.53 -0.84
CA GLU A 108 1.45 -4.52 -0.93
C GLU A 108 2.11 -5.21 0.26
N GLY A 109 1.32 -5.56 1.29
CA GLY A 109 1.78 -6.26 2.48
C GLY A 109 2.85 -5.49 3.27
N MET A 110 2.86 -4.16 3.19
CA MET A 110 3.83 -3.29 3.87
C MET A 110 3.60 -3.30 5.38
N SER A 111 4.64 -3.18 6.19
CA SER A 111 4.54 -2.93 7.62
C SER A 111 4.17 -1.47 7.92
N LEU A 112 3.67 -1.19 9.13
CA LEU A 112 3.37 0.19 9.56
C LEU A 112 4.60 1.11 9.48
N ARG A 113 5.78 0.57 9.76
CA ARG A 113 7.05 1.32 9.70
C ARG A 113 7.44 1.67 8.26
N GLU A 114 7.21 0.76 7.32
CA GLU A 114 7.48 1.00 5.89
C GLU A 114 6.54 2.06 5.33
N ILE A 115 5.24 1.96 5.61
CA ILE A 115 4.24 2.97 5.24
C ILE A 115 4.64 4.33 5.84
N GLY A 116 5.06 4.35 7.10
CA GLY A 116 5.48 5.57 7.79
C GLY A 116 6.68 6.25 7.14
N ARG A 117 7.71 5.47 6.84
CA ARG A 117 8.89 5.94 6.10
C ARG A 117 8.52 6.48 4.72
N LEU A 118 7.58 5.83 4.04
CA LEU A 118 7.21 6.16 2.67
C LEU A 118 6.44 7.48 2.56
N PHE A 119 5.58 7.77 3.54
CA PHE A 119 4.65 8.89 3.48
C PHE A 119 4.92 9.99 4.52
N GLY A 120 5.93 9.83 5.37
CA GLY A 120 6.31 10.82 6.39
C GLY A 120 5.42 10.78 7.64
N TYR A 121 4.89 9.61 7.99
CA TYR A 121 4.08 9.41 9.20
C TYR A 121 4.82 8.52 10.18
N ASP A 122 4.56 8.69 11.47
CA ASP A 122 5.00 7.71 12.45
C ASP A 122 4.07 6.48 12.44
N HIS A 123 4.60 5.35 12.89
CA HIS A 123 3.87 4.08 12.90
C HIS A 123 2.64 4.08 13.84
N HIS A 124 2.64 4.88 14.91
CA HIS A 124 1.46 5.03 15.77
C HIS A 124 0.39 5.86 15.06
N GLY A 125 0.78 6.96 14.40
CA GLY A 125 -0.10 7.76 13.56
C GLY A 125 -0.83 6.90 12.53
N ILE A 126 -0.11 6.05 11.78
CA ILE A 126 -0.72 5.13 10.80
C ILE A 126 -1.68 4.14 11.48
N LEU A 127 -1.29 3.60 12.64
CA LEU A 127 -2.13 2.66 13.37
C LEU A 127 -3.48 3.30 13.76
N MET A 128 -3.50 4.57 14.14
CA MET A 128 -4.73 5.30 14.49
C MET A 128 -5.70 5.37 13.30
N TYR A 129 -5.20 5.67 12.09
CA TYR A 129 -6.02 5.64 10.87
C TYR A 129 -6.59 4.24 10.58
N LEU A 130 -5.78 3.19 10.77
CA LEU A 130 -6.21 1.82 10.50
C LEU A 130 -7.20 1.30 11.56
N ASN A 131 -7.07 1.75 12.80
CA ASN A 131 -7.94 1.35 13.90
C ASN A 131 -9.36 1.87 13.75
N VAL A 132 -9.60 2.96 13.01
CA VAL A 132 -10.95 3.45 12.71
C VAL A 132 -11.82 2.35 12.11
N PHE A 133 -11.27 1.50 11.21
CA PHE A 133 -12.02 0.41 10.58
C PHE A 133 -12.47 -0.72 11.53
N LYS A 134 -12.00 -0.71 12.79
CA LYS A 134 -12.44 -1.66 13.82
C LYS A 134 -13.67 -1.17 14.58
N LEU A 135 -14.00 0.11 14.46
CA LEU A 135 -15.12 0.72 15.16
C LEU A 135 -16.44 0.40 14.44
N PRO A 136 -17.59 0.42 15.14
CA PRO A 136 -18.89 0.41 14.49
C PRO A 136 -19.04 1.58 13.49
N GLU A 137 -19.83 1.38 12.44
CA GLU A 137 -19.91 2.27 11.26
C GLU A 137 -20.23 3.73 11.61
N GLU A 138 -21.14 3.96 12.55
CA GLU A 138 -21.50 5.29 13.05
C GLU A 138 -20.30 6.07 13.63
N TYR A 139 -19.40 5.40 14.34
CA TYR A 139 -18.20 6.01 14.92
C TYR A 139 -17.13 6.22 13.86
N GLN A 140 -17.05 5.34 12.86
CA GLN A 140 -16.19 5.58 11.70
C GLN A 140 -16.62 6.87 11.01
N GLU A 141 -17.92 7.02 10.75
CA GLU A 141 -18.46 8.19 10.07
C GLU A 141 -18.26 9.48 10.88
N ALA A 142 -18.45 9.43 12.20
CA ALA A 142 -18.15 10.57 13.07
C ALA A 142 -16.66 10.99 13.02
N VAL A 143 -15.74 10.03 12.85
CA VAL A 143 -14.31 10.32 12.66
C VAL A 143 -14.04 10.90 11.27
N TRP A 144 -14.70 10.37 10.24
CA TRP A 144 -14.55 10.85 8.87
C TRP A 144 -15.06 12.28 8.68
N GLN A 145 -16.16 12.63 9.36
CA GLN A 145 -16.72 13.97 9.39
C GLN A 145 -15.93 14.93 10.29
N GLY A 146 -15.04 14.40 11.13
CA GLY A 146 -14.17 15.18 12.02
C GLY A 146 -14.84 15.63 13.33
N SER A 147 -16.04 15.13 13.63
CA SER A 147 -16.69 15.29 14.94
C SER A 147 -15.88 14.58 16.02
N ILE A 148 -15.33 13.40 15.71
CA ILE A 148 -14.35 12.72 16.56
C ILE A 148 -12.96 12.92 15.97
N PRO A 149 -12.06 13.64 16.66
CA PRO A 149 -10.67 13.76 16.21
C PRO A 149 -10.02 12.39 16.11
N ILE A 150 -9.34 12.12 14.99
CA ILE A 150 -8.60 10.87 14.79
C ILE A 150 -7.52 10.62 15.86
N GLY A 151 -7.08 11.69 16.52
CA GLY A 151 -6.24 11.69 17.71
C GLY A 151 -6.77 10.81 18.85
N ASN A 152 -8.09 10.67 18.94
CA ASN A 152 -8.80 10.13 20.09
C ASN A 152 -9.30 8.69 19.86
N ILE A 153 -8.87 8.05 18.76
CA ILE A 153 -9.32 6.70 18.40
C ILE A 153 -8.96 5.68 19.47
N ARG A 154 -7.81 5.84 20.14
CA ARG A 154 -7.37 4.92 21.19
C ARG A 154 -8.30 4.94 22.40
N GLU A 155 -8.73 6.13 22.79
CA GLU A 155 -9.68 6.35 23.88
C GLU A 155 -11.04 5.75 23.52
N LEU A 156 -11.48 5.91 22.27
CA LEU A 156 -12.71 5.34 21.77
C LEU A 156 -12.65 3.80 21.70
N GLU A 157 -11.54 3.23 21.23
CA GLU A 157 -11.30 1.77 21.26
C GLU A 157 -11.35 1.21 22.69
N ALA A 158 -10.77 1.91 23.66
CA ALA A 158 -10.77 1.48 25.06
C ALA A 158 -12.19 1.44 25.66
N LEU A 159 -13.10 2.27 25.17
CA LEU A 159 -14.50 2.29 25.60
C LEU A 159 -15.35 1.25 24.88
N LEU A 160 -15.09 1.03 23.59
CA LEU A 160 -15.87 0.12 22.74
C LEU A 160 -15.41 -1.35 22.85
N GLY A 161 -14.35 -1.65 23.59
CA GLY A 161 -13.72 -2.98 23.71
C GLY A 161 -14.63 -4.14 24.14
N SER A 162 -15.90 -3.89 24.49
CA SER A 162 -16.90 -4.89 24.87
C SER A 162 -18.12 -5.00 23.95
N GLY A 163 -18.15 -4.30 22.81
CA GLY A 163 -19.30 -4.36 21.89
C GLY A 163 -20.53 -3.58 22.38
N GLU A 164 -20.36 -2.69 23.36
CA GLU A 164 -21.38 -1.71 23.75
C GLU A 164 -21.11 -0.36 23.07
N TYR A 165 -22.17 0.42 22.86
CA TYR A 165 -22.09 1.82 22.42
C TYR A 165 -21.36 2.65 23.48
N ALA A 166 -20.46 3.55 23.05
CA ALA A 166 -19.88 4.55 23.93
C ALA A 166 -20.99 5.48 24.46
N PRO A 167 -21.02 5.82 25.76
CA PRO A 167 -22.03 6.72 26.31
C PRO A 167 -22.08 8.06 25.57
N GLN A 168 -23.26 8.66 25.46
CA GLN A 168 -23.43 9.96 24.80
C GLN A 168 -22.51 11.04 25.40
N GLU A 169 -22.32 11.04 26.72
CA GLU A 169 -21.41 11.96 27.41
C GLU A 169 -19.96 11.88 26.89
N VAL A 170 -19.50 10.70 26.48
CA VAL A 170 -18.16 10.51 25.89
C VAL A 170 -18.12 11.11 24.49
N ILE A 171 -19.16 10.87 23.68
CA ILE A 171 -19.26 11.43 22.33
C ILE A 171 -19.21 12.96 22.43
N ASP A 172 -19.92 13.54 23.40
CA ASP A 172 -19.95 14.98 23.63
C ASP A 172 -18.56 15.53 24.06
N TRP A 173 -17.78 14.78 24.86
CA TRP A 173 -16.40 15.17 25.20
C TRP A 173 -15.44 15.09 24.03
N LEU A 174 -15.61 14.09 23.17
CA LEU A 174 -14.82 13.93 21.95
C LEU A 174 -15.09 15.08 20.95
N ASP A 175 -16.34 15.56 20.91
CA ASP A 175 -16.77 16.69 20.07
C ASP A 175 -16.30 18.05 20.61
N GLN A 176 -16.17 18.21 21.93
CA GLN A 176 -15.70 19.45 22.58
C GLN A 176 -14.24 19.82 22.30
N ARG A 177 -13.50 19.04 21.50
CA ARG A 177 -12.09 19.29 21.11
C ARG A 177 -11.18 19.62 22.29
N LEU A 178 -11.40 18.96 23.43
CA LEU A 178 -10.54 19.06 24.60
C LEU A 178 -9.09 18.73 24.22
N SER A 179 -8.13 19.34 24.91
CA SER A 179 -6.74 18.91 24.75
C SER A 179 -6.58 17.46 25.22
N GLN A 180 -5.62 16.73 24.66
CA GLN A 180 -5.36 15.33 25.01
C GLN A 180 -5.26 15.08 26.54
N PRO A 181 -4.54 15.90 27.32
CA PRO A 181 -4.50 15.74 28.77
C PRO A 181 -5.85 15.94 29.47
N GLU A 182 -6.64 16.92 29.01
CA GLU A 182 -7.96 17.20 29.57
C GLU A 182 -8.95 16.09 29.26
N LEU A 183 -8.94 15.61 28.01
CA LEU A 183 -9.76 14.49 27.55
C LEU A 183 -9.44 13.24 28.36
N GLN A 184 -8.16 12.90 28.56
CA GLN A 184 -7.77 11.75 29.39
C GLN A 184 -8.21 11.91 30.84
N LYS A 185 -8.11 13.12 31.40
CA LYS A 185 -8.58 13.41 32.77
C LYS A 185 -10.09 13.24 32.89
N ALA A 186 -10.87 13.70 31.91
CA ALA A 186 -12.32 13.57 31.86
C ALA A 186 -12.77 12.11 31.65
N LEU A 187 -12.07 11.37 30.79
CA LEU A 187 -12.35 9.96 30.51
C LEU A 187 -12.01 9.02 31.66
N LYS A 188 -10.99 9.32 32.46
CA LYS A 188 -10.51 8.45 33.54
C LYS A 188 -11.62 7.92 34.47
N PRO A 189 -12.51 8.76 35.05
CA PRO A 189 -13.61 8.26 35.88
C PRO A 189 -14.61 7.39 35.11
N THR A 190 -14.94 7.74 33.87
CA THR A 190 -15.89 6.96 33.05
C THR A 190 -15.30 5.62 32.65
N LEU A 191 -14.02 5.59 32.25
CA LEU A 191 -13.27 4.36 31.98
C LEU A 191 -13.18 3.46 33.21
N ALA A 192 -12.98 4.04 34.41
CA ALA A 192 -12.96 3.28 35.66
C ALA A 192 -14.33 2.62 35.92
N LYS A 193 -15.43 3.37 35.83
CA LYS A 193 -16.79 2.84 35.97
C LYS A 193 -17.12 1.78 34.93
N TYR A 194 -16.71 1.97 33.68
CA TYR A 194 -16.91 0.97 32.62
C TYR A 194 -16.12 -0.31 32.91
N LYS A 195 -14.87 -0.18 33.35
CA LYS A 195 -14.06 -1.32 33.77
C LYS A 195 -14.68 -2.03 34.96
N GLU A 196 -15.18 -1.30 35.96
CA GLU A 196 -15.89 -1.87 37.12
C GLU A 196 -17.17 -2.61 36.70
N LYS A 197 -17.98 -2.03 35.81
CA LYS A 197 -19.20 -2.69 35.29
C LYS A 197 -18.86 -3.91 34.43
N GLN A 198 -17.77 -3.87 33.68
CA GLN A 198 -17.26 -5.06 33.01
C GLN A 198 -16.75 -6.09 34.01
N ILE A 199 -16.10 -5.62 35.10
CA ILE A 199 -15.65 -6.45 36.20
C ILE A 199 -16.83 -7.23 36.79
N GLU A 200 -17.93 -6.55 37.07
CA GLU A 200 -19.18 -7.11 37.57
C GLU A 200 -19.82 -8.07 36.56
N LYS A 201 -19.94 -7.69 35.28
CA LYS A 201 -20.54 -8.55 34.25
C LYS A 201 -19.76 -9.84 34.00
N ALA A 202 -18.44 -9.77 33.89
CA ALA A 202 -17.68 -11.00 33.75
C ALA A 202 -17.59 -11.71 35.10
N GLN A 203 -17.62 -11.06 36.28
CA GLN A 203 -17.80 -11.74 37.58
C GLN A 203 -19.11 -12.54 37.66
N GLU A 204 -20.23 -12.02 37.13
CA GLU A 204 -21.47 -12.80 37.01
C GLU A 204 -21.27 -14.00 36.08
N ALA A 205 -20.67 -13.80 34.91
CA ALA A 205 -20.38 -14.89 33.97
C ALA A 205 -19.34 -15.91 34.52
N VAL A 206 -18.40 -15.46 35.35
CA VAL A 206 -17.41 -16.28 36.07
C VAL A 206 -18.10 -17.03 37.21
N GLY A 207 -18.97 -16.37 37.97
CA GLY A 207 -19.67 -16.93 39.12
C GLY A 207 -20.62 -18.07 38.73
N GLU A 208 -21.17 -18.04 37.52
CA GLU A 208 -21.91 -19.17 36.93
C GLU A 208 -21.02 -20.39 36.60
N ILE A 209 -19.69 -20.22 36.49
CA ILE A 209 -18.76 -21.22 35.95
C ILE A 209 -17.70 -21.70 36.98
N ALA A 210 -17.21 -20.82 37.87
CA ALA A 210 -16.24 -21.10 38.93
C ALA A 210 -16.30 -20.03 40.07
N PRO A 211 -16.97 -20.32 41.20
CA PRO A 211 -17.31 -19.34 42.24
C PRO A 211 -16.18 -18.90 43.21
N GLU A 212 -14.96 -19.45 43.10
CA GLU A 212 -13.88 -19.21 44.08
C GLU A 212 -12.95 -18.02 43.74
N ILE A 213 -13.18 -17.30 42.64
CA ILE A 213 -12.28 -16.23 42.18
C ILE A 213 -12.84 -14.86 42.54
N THR A 214 -12.19 -14.15 43.48
CA THR A 214 -12.48 -12.76 43.83
C THR A 214 -11.62 -11.81 42.99
N LEU A 215 -12.23 -10.82 42.32
CA LEU A 215 -11.55 -9.92 41.37
C LEU A 215 -11.57 -8.49 41.92
N GLU A 216 -10.41 -7.98 42.34
CA GLU A 216 -10.28 -6.63 42.92
C GLU A 216 -9.52 -5.67 42.00
N THR A 217 -8.70 -6.14 41.05
CA THR A 217 -7.94 -5.27 40.15
C THR A 217 -8.05 -5.67 38.66
N PRO A 218 -7.77 -4.74 37.71
CA PRO A 218 -7.74 -5.05 36.28
C PRO A 218 -6.72 -6.13 35.87
N GLU A 219 -5.62 -6.29 36.62
CA GLU A 219 -4.63 -7.36 36.39
C GLU A 219 -5.14 -8.71 36.89
N ASP A 220 -5.99 -8.73 37.93
CA ASP A 220 -6.69 -9.92 38.37
C ASP A 220 -7.71 -10.38 37.34
N TYR A 221 -8.22 -9.45 36.51
CA TYR A 221 -9.12 -9.73 35.40
C TYR A 221 -8.48 -10.54 34.28
N GLU A 222 -7.29 -10.13 33.84
CA GLU A 222 -6.53 -10.90 32.85
C GLU A 222 -6.18 -12.27 33.42
N LYS A 223 -5.71 -12.34 34.67
CA LYS A 223 -5.37 -13.59 35.34
C LYS A 223 -6.57 -14.51 35.49
N ALA A 224 -7.74 -14.00 35.84
CA ALA A 224 -8.94 -14.80 36.03
C ALA A 224 -9.60 -15.20 34.72
N ALA A 225 -9.68 -14.30 33.73
CA ALA A 225 -10.13 -14.65 32.40
C ALA A 225 -9.22 -15.72 31.78
N GLN A 226 -7.91 -15.64 32.04
CA GLN A 226 -6.93 -16.64 31.61
C GLN A 226 -7.07 -17.94 32.40
N ALA A 227 -7.24 -17.89 33.72
CA ALA A 227 -7.50 -19.06 34.56
C ALA A 227 -8.81 -19.78 34.20
N LEU A 228 -9.87 -19.04 33.84
CA LEU A 228 -11.14 -19.60 33.40
C LEU A 228 -11.08 -20.15 31.99
N LYS A 229 -10.34 -19.49 31.09
CA LYS A 229 -10.02 -20.06 29.78
C LYS A 229 -9.25 -21.35 29.93
N GLU A 230 -8.28 -21.39 30.84
CA GLU A 230 -7.47 -22.58 31.12
C GLU A 230 -8.30 -23.67 31.79
N GLU A 231 -9.15 -23.37 32.76
CA GLU A 231 -10.05 -24.33 33.43
C GLU A 231 -11.14 -24.85 32.47
N ALA A 232 -11.76 -23.98 31.66
CA ALA A 232 -12.72 -24.38 30.64
C ALA A 232 -12.06 -25.23 29.54
N LYS A 233 -10.84 -24.87 29.14
CA LYS A 233 -10.04 -25.68 28.21
C LYS A 233 -9.64 -27.01 28.84
N ARG A 234 -9.27 -27.05 30.12
CA ARG A 234 -8.92 -28.28 30.85
C ARG A 234 -10.14 -29.18 30.99
N ARG A 235 -11.31 -28.65 31.37
CA ARG A 235 -12.57 -29.40 31.44
C ARG A 235 -13.01 -29.88 30.05
N ALA A 236 -12.89 -29.06 29.01
CA ALA A 236 -13.17 -29.50 27.64
C ALA A 236 -12.19 -30.60 27.19
N GLU A 237 -10.91 -30.50 27.56
CA GLU A 237 -9.91 -31.55 27.32
C GLU A 237 -10.16 -32.80 28.17
N GLU A 238 -10.68 -32.70 29.39
CA GLU A 238 -11.00 -33.86 30.24
C GLU A 238 -12.21 -34.64 29.70
N VAL A 239 -13.17 -33.97 29.06
CA VAL A 239 -14.38 -34.58 28.48
C VAL A 239 -14.16 -35.08 27.03
N MET A 240 -13.14 -34.58 26.33
CA MET A 240 -12.81 -35.03 24.98
C MET A 240 -12.16 -36.42 24.96
N THR A 241 -12.64 -37.26 24.05
CA THR A 241 -12.03 -38.55 23.72
C THR A 241 -10.62 -38.37 23.13
N PRO A 242 -9.76 -39.41 23.17
CA PRO A 242 -8.43 -39.36 22.54
C PRO A 242 -8.47 -39.00 21.04
N GLU A 243 -9.52 -39.41 20.33
CA GLU A 243 -9.73 -39.08 18.91
C GLU A 243 -10.07 -37.58 18.70
N GLU A 244 -10.92 -37.00 19.55
CA GLU A 244 -11.28 -35.58 19.46
C GLU A 244 -10.10 -34.66 19.81
N LYS A 245 -9.26 -35.05 20.77
CA LYS A 245 -8.00 -34.34 21.07
C LYS A 245 -7.06 -34.32 19.87
N ALA A 246 -6.86 -35.49 19.25
CA ALA A 246 -6.02 -35.60 18.06
C ALA A 246 -6.57 -34.78 16.89
N ALA A 247 -7.90 -34.76 16.70
CA ALA A 247 -8.55 -33.95 15.67
C ALA A 247 -8.38 -32.44 15.90
N GLN A 248 -8.53 -31.97 17.14
CA GLN A 248 -8.38 -30.55 17.47
C GLN A 248 -6.92 -30.08 17.35
N GLU A 249 -5.95 -30.93 17.71
CA GLU A 249 -4.53 -30.65 17.51
C GLU A 249 -4.15 -30.63 16.03
N ALA A 250 -4.70 -31.57 15.25
CA ALA A 250 -4.55 -31.60 13.80
C ALA A 250 -5.14 -30.35 13.14
N GLU A 251 -6.33 -29.89 13.58
CA GLU A 251 -6.94 -28.67 13.07
C GLU A 251 -6.12 -27.40 13.39
N LYS A 252 -5.56 -27.30 14.60
CA LYS A 252 -4.68 -26.19 14.99
C LYS A 252 -3.38 -26.18 14.17
N ARG A 253 -2.76 -27.35 13.98
CA ARG A 253 -1.58 -27.50 13.10
C ARG A 253 -1.93 -27.11 11.67
N ALA A 254 -3.04 -27.61 11.13
CA ALA A 254 -3.50 -27.27 9.79
C ALA A 254 -3.78 -25.77 9.60
N LYS A 255 -4.39 -25.09 10.59
CA LYS A 255 -4.60 -23.63 10.55
C LYS A 255 -3.29 -22.84 10.55
N THR A 256 -2.33 -23.28 11.36
CA THR A 256 -1.03 -22.61 11.48
C THR A 256 -0.17 -22.83 10.23
N GLU A 257 -0.18 -24.06 9.70
CA GLU A 257 0.46 -24.42 8.44
C GLU A 257 -0.18 -23.68 7.26
N ALA A 258 -1.51 -23.57 7.21
CA ALA A 258 -2.21 -22.80 6.17
C ALA A 258 -1.84 -21.31 6.23
N GLN A 259 -1.79 -20.71 7.42
CA GLN A 259 -1.36 -19.31 7.58
C GLN A 259 0.12 -19.11 7.19
N ALA A 260 1.00 -20.05 7.57
CA ALA A 260 2.41 -20.01 7.18
C ALA A 260 2.58 -20.17 5.65
N ALA A 261 1.82 -21.06 5.02
CA ALA A 261 1.82 -21.27 3.58
C ALA A 261 1.35 -20.03 2.82
N ILE A 262 0.25 -19.39 3.24
CA ILE A 262 -0.23 -18.14 2.65
C ILE A 262 0.84 -17.04 2.76
N ARG A 263 1.51 -16.93 3.92
CA ARG A 263 2.57 -15.94 4.12
C ARG A 263 3.77 -16.20 3.22
N ALA A 264 4.21 -17.46 3.11
CA ALA A 264 5.32 -17.87 2.26
C ALA A 264 4.99 -17.63 0.78
N GLN A 265 3.79 -17.99 0.34
CA GLN A 265 3.33 -17.76 -1.03
C GLN A 265 3.35 -16.26 -1.38
N ARG A 266 2.83 -15.39 -0.51
CA ARG A 266 2.85 -13.93 -0.73
C ARG A 266 4.26 -13.33 -0.73
N GLU A 267 5.20 -13.92 0.00
CA GLU A 267 6.59 -13.49 -0.01
C GLU A 267 7.28 -13.90 -1.32
N GLU A 268 7.00 -15.11 -1.79
CA GLU A 268 7.52 -15.63 -3.05
C GLU A 268 6.95 -14.87 -4.25
N GLU A 269 5.63 -14.63 -4.28
CA GLU A 269 4.98 -13.77 -5.30
C GLU A 269 5.62 -12.38 -5.35
N ARG A 270 5.97 -11.80 -4.19
CA ARG A 270 6.69 -10.52 -4.13
C ARG A 270 8.11 -10.60 -4.66
N LYS A 271 8.83 -11.68 -4.40
CA LYS A 271 10.18 -11.89 -4.98
C LYS A 271 10.09 -12.02 -6.50
N GLN A 272 9.15 -12.81 -7.00
CA GLN A 272 8.92 -12.99 -8.42
C GLN A 272 8.53 -11.68 -9.10
N GLN A 273 7.62 -10.90 -8.51
CA GLN A 273 7.24 -9.58 -9.03
C GLN A 273 8.44 -8.63 -9.10
N ARG A 274 9.27 -8.58 -8.04
CA ARG A 274 10.49 -7.75 -8.02
C ARG A 274 11.51 -8.19 -9.05
N GLU A 275 11.67 -9.49 -9.26
CA GLU A 275 12.60 -10.03 -10.24
C GLU A 275 12.13 -9.81 -11.67
N GLU A 276 10.84 -10.02 -11.95
CA GLU A 276 10.26 -9.72 -13.25
C GLU A 276 10.34 -8.21 -13.56
N GLU A 277 10.07 -7.36 -12.58
CA GLU A 277 10.21 -5.92 -12.71
C GLU A 277 11.66 -5.50 -12.97
N ARG A 278 12.62 -6.10 -12.25
CA ARG A 278 14.05 -5.90 -12.52
C ARG A 278 14.41 -6.28 -13.96
N ARG A 279 13.96 -7.45 -14.43
CA ARG A 279 14.23 -7.91 -15.80
C ARG A 279 13.63 -6.97 -16.84
N ARG A 280 12.40 -6.50 -16.63
CA ARG A 280 11.75 -5.52 -17.51
C ARG A 280 12.51 -4.20 -17.56
N LEU A 281 13.00 -3.71 -16.43
CA LEU A 281 13.84 -2.51 -16.37
C LEU A 281 15.16 -2.71 -17.11
N GLU A 282 15.81 -3.86 -16.95
CA GLU A 282 17.06 -4.22 -17.65
C GLU A 282 16.86 -4.31 -19.17
N GLU A 283 15.85 -5.05 -19.65
CA GLU A 283 15.52 -5.16 -21.09
C GLU A 283 15.22 -3.78 -21.70
N ARG A 284 14.52 -2.93 -20.95
CA ARG A 284 14.19 -1.57 -21.37
C ARG A 284 15.40 -0.65 -21.39
N ALA A 285 16.27 -0.73 -20.38
CA ALA A 285 17.55 -0.01 -20.36
C ALA A 285 18.42 -0.41 -21.56
N MET A 286 18.47 -1.71 -21.87
CA MET A 286 19.19 -2.23 -23.03
C MET A 286 18.60 -1.69 -24.35
N ARG A 287 17.27 -1.65 -24.49
CA ARG A 287 16.60 -1.10 -25.68
C ARG A 287 16.90 0.40 -25.86
N LYS A 288 16.87 1.19 -24.78
CA LYS A 288 17.22 2.62 -24.80
C LYS A 288 18.70 2.83 -25.16
N ALA A 289 19.61 2.08 -24.53
CA ALA A 289 21.03 2.13 -24.84
C ALA A 289 21.33 1.84 -26.32
N ARG A 290 20.66 0.82 -26.89
CA ARG A 290 20.75 0.52 -28.34
C ARG A 290 20.26 1.68 -29.21
N ALA A 291 19.15 2.32 -28.84
CA ALA A 291 18.59 3.44 -29.58
C ALA A 291 19.44 4.73 -29.48
N GLU A 292 20.16 4.93 -28.37
CA GLU A 292 21.12 6.03 -28.21
C GLU A 292 22.40 5.77 -29.02
N LEU A 293 22.95 4.56 -28.95
CA LEU A 293 24.13 4.15 -29.73
C LEU A 293 23.88 4.34 -31.25
N ALA A 294 22.67 4.01 -31.71
CA ALA A 294 22.20 4.24 -33.08
C ALA A 294 22.26 5.70 -33.57
N LYS A 295 22.33 6.69 -32.67
CA LYS A 295 22.37 8.12 -33.02
C LYS A 295 23.77 8.69 -33.20
N ASP A 296 24.80 7.92 -32.86
CA ASP A 296 26.20 8.31 -33.05
C ASP A 296 26.90 7.33 -34.01
N PRO A 297 26.70 7.50 -35.34
CA PRO A 297 27.31 6.62 -36.33
C PRO A 297 28.83 6.69 -36.37
N ASP A 298 29.41 7.81 -35.92
CA ASP A 298 30.86 8.03 -35.95
C ASP A 298 31.55 7.33 -34.78
N PHE A 299 30.93 7.29 -33.59
CA PHE A 299 31.37 6.40 -32.51
C PHE A 299 31.35 4.93 -32.93
N ILE A 300 30.25 4.47 -33.57
CA ILE A 300 30.15 3.10 -34.10
C ILE A 300 31.28 2.82 -35.12
N ARG A 301 31.53 3.75 -36.06
CA ARG A 301 32.62 3.63 -37.04
C ARG A 301 34.00 3.64 -36.40
N GLN A 302 34.22 4.43 -35.34
CA GLN A 302 35.48 4.52 -34.64
C GLN A 302 35.79 3.21 -33.91
N VAL A 303 34.83 2.65 -33.17
CA VAL A 303 34.96 1.33 -32.51
C VAL A 303 35.20 0.22 -33.54
N ILE A 304 34.47 0.23 -34.67
CA ILE A 304 34.67 -0.72 -35.78
C ILE A 304 36.09 -0.63 -36.35
N LYS A 305 36.60 0.59 -36.55
CA LYS A 305 37.93 0.84 -37.12
C LYS A 305 39.05 0.47 -36.16
N GLU A 306 38.87 0.69 -34.86
CA GLU A 306 39.82 0.32 -33.81
C GLU A 306 39.85 -1.19 -33.54
N GLN A 307 38.71 -1.90 -33.69
CA GLN A 307 38.58 -3.33 -33.37
C GLN A 307 38.56 -4.29 -34.59
N GLN A 308 38.62 -3.79 -35.82
CA GLN A 308 38.54 -4.57 -37.08
C GLN A 308 37.35 -5.55 -37.16
N LEU A 309 36.16 -5.14 -36.69
CA LEU A 309 34.94 -5.96 -36.68
C LEU A 309 34.11 -5.72 -37.96
N SER A 310 33.56 -6.77 -38.57
CA SER A 310 32.54 -6.69 -39.63
C SER A 310 31.19 -7.03 -39.05
N LEU A 311 30.12 -6.25 -39.32
CA LEU A 311 28.75 -6.78 -39.32
C LEU A 311 27.68 -5.83 -39.90
N ASP A 312 26.73 -6.47 -40.59
CA ASP A 312 25.44 -5.95 -41.06
C ASP A 312 24.57 -5.53 -39.87
N ILE A 313 24.35 -4.22 -39.69
CA ILE A 313 23.38 -3.70 -38.72
C ILE A 313 22.42 -2.76 -39.45
N SER A 314 21.19 -3.24 -39.66
CA SER A 314 20.05 -2.40 -40.02
C SER A 314 19.53 -1.70 -38.75
N VAL A 315 19.63 -0.36 -38.72
CA VAL A 315 19.25 0.48 -37.58
C VAL A 315 18.01 1.31 -37.93
N PRO A 316 16.85 1.14 -37.24
CA PRO A 316 15.72 2.04 -37.38
C PRO A 316 15.97 3.36 -36.64
N ARG A 317 15.77 4.48 -37.33
CA ARG A 317 15.81 5.83 -36.73
C ARG A 317 14.60 6.07 -35.83
N GLN A 318 14.82 6.16 -34.52
CA GLN A 318 14.25 7.14 -33.56
C GLN A 318 14.04 6.53 -32.16
N ALA A 319 14.65 7.13 -31.13
CA ALA A 319 14.05 7.33 -29.80
C ALA A 319 14.96 8.22 -28.93
N ARG A 320 14.54 9.46 -28.63
CA ARG A 320 15.14 10.35 -27.60
C ARG A 320 14.43 10.08 -26.28
N GLU A 321 15.08 9.40 -25.32
CA GLU A 321 14.71 9.44 -23.89
C GLU A 321 15.94 9.18 -23.01
N GLU A 322 16.09 9.95 -21.93
CA GLU A 322 17.22 9.88 -20.99
C GLU A 322 17.18 8.58 -20.14
N MET A 323 18.36 8.02 -19.85
CA MET A 323 18.55 6.79 -19.07
C MET A 323 18.39 7.05 -17.56
N PRO A 324 17.65 6.21 -16.81
CA PRO A 324 17.79 6.17 -15.36
C PRO A 324 19.11 5.50 -14.99
N VAL A 325 20.01 6.25 -14.35
CA VAL A 325 21.34 5.77 -13.92
C VAL A 325 21.26 5.29 -12.46
N VAL A 326 21.51 4.00 -12.22
CA VAL A 326 21.81 3.49 -10.89
C VAL A 326 23.32 3.54 -10.69
N GLU A 327 23.78 4.35 -9.73
CA GLU A 327 25.20 4.60 -9.52
C GLU A 327 25.94 3.32 -9.11
N GLY A 328 27.02 2.96 -9.84
CA GLY A 328 27.84 1.78 -9.57
C GLY A 328 27.44 0.48 -10.30
N THR A 329 26.41 0.51 -11.15
CA THR A 329 25.97 -0.70 -11.90
C THR A 329 26.56 -0.72 -13.31
N VAL A 330 27.22 -1.82 -13.68
CA VAL A 330 27.77 -2.05 -15.02
C VAL A 330 26.77 -2.84 -15.86
N TYR A 331 26.30 -2.24 -16.95
CA TYR A 331 25.33 -2.84 -17.86
C TYR A 331 26.02 -3.50 -19.05
N THR A 332 25.69 -4.76 -19.33
CA THR A 332 26.10 -5.42 -20.58
C THR A 332 25.11 -5.05 -21.69
N ILE A 333 25.58 -4.39 -22.75
CA ILE A 333 24.74 -3.80 -23.80
C ILE A 333 24.64 -4.72 -25.03
N GLY A 334 25.66 -5.53 -25.27
CA GLY A 334 25.70 -6.44 -26.40
C GLY A 334 26.91 -7.34 -26.40
N ARG A 335 26.89 -8.30 -27.32
CA ARG A 335 28.03 -9.16 -27.64
C ARG A 335 28.34 -9.01 -29.12
N ILE A 336 29.60 -8.83 -29.47
CA ILE A 336 30.07 -8.81 -30.86
C ILE A 336 30.99 -10.00 -31.07
N GLU A 337 30.73 -10.81 -32.09
CA GLU A 337 31.67 -11.84 -32.53
C GLU A 337 32.61 -11.28 -33.59
N CYS A 338 33.91 -11.53 -33.40
CA CYS A 338 34.91 -11.16 -34.38
C CYS A 338 35.09 -12.28 -35.40
N ASP A 339 34.66 -12.04 -36.63
CA ASP A 339 34.77 -13.02 -37.73
C ASP A 339 36.22 -13.42 -38.05
N LYS A 340 37.21 -12.58 -37.67
CA LYS A 340 38.63 -12.86 -37.90
C LYS A 340 39.28 -13.76 -36.84
N CYS A 341 38.86 -13.67 -35.58
CA CYS A 341 39.48 -14.43 -34.50
C CYS A 341 38.51 -15.39 -33.77
N GLY A 342 37.23 -15.38 -34.14
CA GLY A 342 36.18 -16.24 -33.58
C GLY A 342 35.81 -15.92 -32.13
N LYS A 343 36.28 -14.81 -31.57
CA LYS A 343 36.05 -14.45 -30.16
C LYS A 343 34.82 -13.54 -30.02
N THR A 344 34.06 -13.78 -28.95
CA THR A 344 32.92 -12.96 -28.56
C THR A 344 33.35 -11.90 -27.54
N TYR A 345 33.18 -10.63 -27.89
CA TYR A 345 33.46 -9.46 -27.05
C TYR A 345 32.17 -8.95 -26.44
N THR A 346 32.19 -8.59 -25.16
CA THR A 346 31.00 -8.15 -24.43
C THR A 346 31.10 -6.68 -24.12
N ILE A 347 30.20 -5.87 -24.69
CA ILE A 347 30.21 -4.40 -24.51
C ILE A 347 29.57 -4.03 -23.18
N LYS A 348 30.31 -3.31 -22.34
CA LYS A 348 29.84 -2.84 -21.03
C LYS A 348 29.78 -1.30 -20.93
N CYS A 349 28.81 -0.77 -20.18
CA CYS A 349 28.66 0.67 -19.91
C CYS A 349 28.24 0.92 -18.46
N ASP A 350 28.69 2.03 -17.89
CA ASP A 350 28.37 2.46 -16.51
C ASP A 350 27.06 3.26 -16.37
N GLY A 351 26.30 3.38 -17.46
CA GLY A 351 25.06 4.16 -17.50
C GLY A 351 25.24 5.69 -17.61
N LYS A 352 26.46 6.22 -17.48
CA LYS A 352 26.80 7.65 -17.71
C LYS A 352 27.36 7.90 -19.12
N ARG A 353 27.14 6.96 -20.04
CA ARG A 353 27.73 6.92 -21.39
C ARG A 353 29.25 6.71 -21.41
N ASN A 354 29.86 6.21 -20.34
CA ASN A 354 31.25 5.73 -20.39
C ASN A 354 31.26 4.25 -20.76
N TRP A 355 31.94 3.92 -21.87
CA TRP A 355 32.15 2.56 -22.33
C TRP A 355 33.35 1.96 -21.60
N LEU A 356 33.14 0.83 -20.93
CA LEU A 356 34.12 0.29 -19.97
C LEU A 356 34.97 -0.84 -20.54
N GLU A 357 34.41 -1.67 -21.42
CA GLU A 357 35.06 -2.85 -22.02
C GLU A 357 34.30 -3.34 -23.24
#